data_AF-A0A0M4F213-F1
#
_entry.id   AF-A0A0M4F213-F1
#
_cell.length_a   1.000
_cell.length_b   1.000
_cell.length_c   1.000
_cell.angle_alpha   90.00
_cell.angle_beta   90.00
_cell.angle_gamma   90.00
#
_symmetry.space_group_name_H-M   'P 1'
#
loop_
_entity.id
_entity.type
_entity.pdbx_description
1 polymer ?
#
loop_
_entity_poly.entity_id
_entity_poly.type
_entity_poly.pdbx_seq_one_letter_code
_entity_poly.pdbx_strand_id
1 'polypeptide(L)'
;MANSIDYSSLGDIEKKLNSAKQSLSSLNENIRRFVGRGPKDSRCVIEKNGPDGDGKKNEQNLERSVQRQSLKPKRRTHDSSSLLNRIIKSDKDESWSSNTPRVNSRVIRELPSREEIVEAQGVDSESRARNRRMFGSLLGTLQKFCQEESRLKKKEDKKAQIEKKLEKQEMQEREMFKKERESLFLHRKRKQLEIKCLEKKMARLKDFKIWESSMIFQKRQIRTKTKPHIFFQPRIYNPQMEKLLSKSKFELHGIIEKRREVLQTELMDIESTENIDEECTLDESSIYEKYLDYEEHRIDNSNSKTC
;
A
#
# COMPACT_ATOMS: atom_id res chain seq x y z
N MET A 1 21.69 -7.17 -46.98
CA MET A 1 20.30 -7.23 -46.49
C MET A 1 20.00 -5.86 -45.90
N ALA A 2 19.29 -5.01 -46.64
CA ALA A 2 18.91 -3.70 -46.15
C ALA A 2 17.71 -3.91 -45.23
N ASN A 3 17.90 -3.75 -43.92
CA ASN A 3 16.80 -3.63 -42.98
C ASN A 3 16.04 -2.36 -43.37
N SER A 4 14.98 -2.52 -44.15
CA SER A 4 13.94 -1.51 -44.34
C SER A 4 13.23 -1.37 -43.00
N ILE A 5 13.86 -0.66 -42.08
CA ILE A 5 13.27 -0.25 -40.80
C ILE A 5 12.15 0.70 -41.18
N ASP A 6 10.93 0.17 -41.10
CA ASP A 6 9.71 0.81 -41.54
C ASP A 6 9.52 2.12 -40.76
N TYR A 7 9.50 3.23 -41.48
CA TYR A 7 9.19 4.51 -40.88
C TYR A 7 7.72 4.47 -40.46
N SER A 8 7.45 4.24 -39.18
CA SER A 8 6.15 4.62 -38.62
C SER A 8 5.94 6.09 -38.99
N SER A 9 4.96 6.36 -39.84
CA SER A 9 4.67 7.72 -40.29
C SER A 9 4.43 8.60 -39.07
N LEU A 10 4.67 9.90 -39.18
CA LEU A 10 4.37 10.84 -38.09
C LEU A 10 2.92 10.64 -37.58
N GLY A 11 1.98 10.35 -38.48
CA GLY A 11 0.60 10.03 -38.15
C GLY A 11 0.41 8.68 -37.43
N ASP A 12 1.28 7.70 -37.66
CA ASP A 12 1.21 6.42 -36.94
C ASP A 12 1.71 6.56 -35.51
N ILE A 13 2.78 7.35 -35.29
CA ILE A 13 3.23 7.69 -33.94
C ILE A 13 2.16 8.49 -33.21
N GLU A 14 1.48 9.41 -33.89
CA GLU A 14 0.36 10.17 -33.32
C GLU A 14 -0.80 9.27 -32.91
N LYS A 15 -1.20 8.31 -33.75
CA LYS A 15 -2.23 7.32 -33.43
C LYS A 15 -1.82 6.46 -32.23
N LYS A 16 -0.58 5.97 -32.20
CA LYS A 16 -0.03 5.18 -31.08
C LYS A 16 -0.06 6.00 -29.79
N LEU A 17 0.39 7.26 -29.83
CA LEU A 17 0.39 8.17 -28.69
C LEU A 17 -1.02 8.40 -28.15
N ASN A 18 -1.99 8.66 -29.03
CA ASN A 18 -3.38 8.88 -28.64
C ASN A 18 -4.01 7.61 -28.06
N SER A 19 -3.75 6.45 -28.64
CA SER A 19 -4.19 5.16 -28.11
C SER A 19 -3.60 4.89 -26.73
N ALA A 20 -2.29 5.11 -26.54
CA ALA A 20 -1.63 4.96 -25.24
C ALA A 20 -2.20 5.92 -24.18
N LYS A 21 -2.48 7.17 -24.55
CA LYS A 21 -3.14 8.16 -23.66
C LYS A 21 -4.55 7.73 -23.25
N GLN A 22 -5.35 7.20 -24.18
CA GLN A 22 -6.68 6.67 -23.89
C GLN A 22 -6.62 5.44 -22.96
N SER A 23 -5.68 4.52 -23.22
CA SER A 23 -5.43 3.35 -22.37
C SER A 23 -4.98 3.74 -20.95
N LEU A 24 -4.10 4.74 -20.82
CA LEU A 24 -3.72 5.27 -19.50
C LEU A 24 -4.91 5.90 -18.78
N SER A 25 -5.82 6.56 -19.50
CA SER A 25 -7.04 7.13 -18.93
C SER A 25 -7.96 6.05 -18.35
N SER A 26 -8.23 4.97 -19.10
CA SER A 26 -9.04 3.85 -18.62
C SER A 26 -8.37 3.10 -17.46
N LEU A 27 -7.04 2.97 -17.49
CA LEU A 27 -6.26 2.40 -16.38
C LEU A 27 -6.35 3.26 -15.11
N ASN A 28 -6.29 4.58 -15.23
CA ASN A 28 -6.46 5.49 -14.09
C ASN A 28 -7.86 5.40 -13.50
N GLU A 29 -8.90 5.22 -14.33
CA GLU A 29 -10.26 4.97 -13.85
C GLU A 29 -10.36 3.63 -13.12
N ASN A 30 -9.67 2.58 -13.60
CA ASN A 30 -9.59 1.30 -12.89
C ASN A 30 -8.90 1.45 -11.53
N ILE A 31 -7.72 2.07 -11.48
CA ILE A 31 -7.00 2.36 -10.22
C ILE A 31 -7.88 3.16 -9.26
N ARG A 32 -8.61 4.13 -9.77
CA ARG A 32 -9.51 4.98 -8.98
C ARG A 32 -10.61 4.15 -8.31
N ARG A 33 -11.23 3.23 -9.06
CA ARG A 33 -12.24 2.29 -8.55
C ARG A 33 -11.64 1.33 -7.53
N PHE A 34 -10.47 0.77 -7.82
CA PHE A 34 -9.76 -0.19 -6.97
C PHE A 34 -9.32 0.43 -5.63
N VAL A 35 -8.80 1.67 -5.65
CA VAL A 35 -8.33 2.39 -4.45
C VAL A 35 -9.48 3.10 -3.71
N GLY A 36 -10.71 3.04 -4.23
CA GLY A 36 -11.90 3.58 -3.56
C GLY A 36 -12.01 5.10 -3.55
N ARG A 37 -11.31 5.82 -4.44
CA ARG A 37 -11.41 7.28 -4.56
C ARG A 37 -12.28 7.67 -5.74
N GLY A 38 -13.58 7.39 -5.65
CA GLY A 38 -14.55 7.60 -6.74
C GLY A 38 -14.43 8.96 -7.47
N PRO A 39 -14.79 9.04 -8.76
CA PRO A 39 -14.75 10.29 -9.50
C PRO A 39 -15.87 11.21 -8.99
N LYS A 40 -15.52 12.43 -8.57
CA LYS A 40 -16.41 13.58 -8.25
C LYS A 40 -17.24 13.60 -6.96
N ASP A 41 -17.24 12.56 -6.12
CA ASP A 41 -18.01 12.57 -4.86
C ASP A 41 -17.23 12.92 -3.57
N SER A 42 -16.04 13.49 -3.68
CA SER A 42 -15.36 14.13 -2.52
C SER A 42 -15.86 15.56 -2.27
N ARG A 43 -17.16 15.80 -2.43
CA ARG A 43 -17.85 16.94 -1.80
C ARG A 43 -18.48 16.58 -0.45
N CYS A 44 -18.20 15.40 0.09
CA CYS A 44 -18.36 15.14 1.52
C CYS A 44 -17.14 15.68 2.28
N VAL A 45 -16.98 17.00 2.26
CA VAL A 45 -16.33 17.70 3.36
C VAL A 45 -17.26 17.45 4.55
N ILE A 46 -16.86 16.52 5.42
CA ILE A 46 -17.33 16.54 6.80
C ILE A 46 -16.82 17.88 7.34
N GLU A 47 -17.68 18.90 7.28
CA GLU A 47 -17.48 20.16 7.99
C GLU A 47 -17.43 19.83 9.48
N LYS A 48 -16.22 19.57 9.98
CA LYS A 48 -15.90 19.84 11.38
C LYS A 48 -15.86 21.36 11.53
N ASN A 49 -17.03 21.95 11.67
CA ASN A 49 -17.19 23.33 12.14
C ASN A 49 -16.76 23.38 13.61
N GLY A 50 -15.46 23.59 13.83
CA GLY A 50 -14.96 24.21 15.06
C GLY A 50 -14.77 25.70 14.79
N PRO A 51 -15.54 26.60 15.43
CA PRO A 51 -15.32 28.03 15.28
C PRO A 51 -14.54 28.54 16.50
N ASP A 52 -13.24 28.70 16.35
CA ASP A 52 -12.44 29.66 17.12
C ASP A 52 -11.56 30.41 16.13
N GLY A 53 -12.02 31.59 15.73
CA GLY A 53 -11.42 32.40 14.67
C GLY A 53 -12.08 33.77 14.61
N ASP A 54 -11.72 34.58 15.59
CA ASP A 54 -12.11 35.96 15.85
C ASP A 54 -12.01 36.86 14.60
N GLY A 55 -13.08 37.59 14.26
CA GLY A 55 -13.17 38.34 13.00
C GLY A 55 -14.44 39.17 12.82
N LYS A 56 -14.57 40.23 13.62
CA LYS A 56 -15.54 41.35 13.57
C LYS A 56 -16.20 41.64 12.20
N LYS A 57 -17.54 41.82 12.19
CA LYS A 57 -18.24 43.12 11.94
C LYS A 57 -19.78 43.00 11.77
N ASN A 58 -20.46 43.79 12.59
CA ASN A 58 -21.64 44.65 12.37
C ASN A 58 -23.08 44.11 12.15
N GLU A 59 -23.91 44.43 13.15
CA GLU A 59 -25.30 44.95 13.15
C GLU A 59 -26.37 44.36 12.23
N GLN A 60 -27.45 43.83 12.82
CA GLN A 60 -28.75 44.53 12.99
C GLN A 60 -29.79 43.63 13.71
N ASN A 61 -30.17 44.09 14.91
CA ASN A 61 -31.48 44.08 15.56
C ASN A 61 -32.62 43.18 15.02
N LEU A 62 -33.13 42.24 15.83
CA LEU A 62 -34.57 42.17 16.16
C LEU A 62 -34.83 41.32 17.42
N GLU A 63 -35.69 41.85 18.28
CA GLU A 63 -36.08 41.36 19.60
C GLU A 63 -36.79 39.99 19.62
N ARG A 64 -36.72 39.36 20.81
CA ARG A 64 -37.87 38.90 21.63
C ARG A 64 -37.87 37.41 21.98
N SER A 65 -38.16 37.18 23.27
CA SER A 65 -38.73 35.97 23.89
C SER A 65 -37.82 35.18 24.84
N VAL A 66 -37.92 35.58 26.10
CA VAL A 66 -37.65 34.88 27.36
C VAL A 66 -38.35 33.51 27.42
N GLN A 67 -37.67 32.45 27.88
CA GLN A 67 -38.24 31.50 28.84
C GLN A 67 -37.12 30.69 29.54
N ARG A 68 -37.06 30.84 30.87
CA ARG A 68 -36.28 30.03 31.81
C ARG A 68 -37.02 28.73 32.15
N GLN A 69 -36.28 27.66 32.51
CA GLN A 69 -36.54 26.69 33.61
C GLN A 69 -35.55 25.50 33.45
N SER A 70 -34.52 25.33 34.31
CA SER A 70 -34.51 24.55 35.58
C SER A 70 -34.90 23.07 35.36
N LEU A 71 -34.16 22.01 35.74
CA LEU A 71 -33.54 21.63 37.01
C LEU A 71 -32.59 20.42 36.77
N LYS A 72 -31.52 20.27 37.57
CA LYS A 72 -30.74 19.01 37.73
C LYS A 72 -31.51 18.03 38.66
N PRO A 73 -31.20 16.71 38.77
CA PRO A 73 -30.01 16.27 39.54
C PRO A 73 -29.31 14.95 39.11
N LYS A 74 -27.99 15.06 39.10
CA LYS A 74 -26.94 14.15 39.60
C LYS A 74 -27.40 12.89 40.35
N ARG A 75 -26.99 11.71 39.87
CA ARG A 75 -26.82 10.49 40.70
C ARG A 75 -25.37 10.00 40.63
N ARG A 76 -24.77 9.89 41.81
CA ARG A 76 -23.50 9.24 42.12
C ARG A 76 -23.77 7.75 42.33
N THR A 77 -22.94 6.87 41.80
CA THR A 77 -22.71 5.54 42.37
C THR A 77 -21.23 5.26 42.35
N HIS A 78 -20.75 4.73 43.46
CA HIS A 78 -19.39 4.74 43.97
C HIS A 78 -18.66 3.44 43.61
N ASP A 79 -17.34 3.59 43.45
CA ASP A 79 -16.30 2.59 43.23
C ASP A 79 -16.38 1.36 44.14
N SER A 80 -16.03 0.18 43.61
CA SER A 80 -15.71 -1.00 44.43
C SER A 80 -14.84 -1.99 43.65
N SER A 81 -13.56 -1.67 43.41
CA SER A 81 -12.54 -2.68 43.03
C SER A 81 -11.09 -2.17 42.98
N SER A 82 -10.60 -1.42 43.97
CA SER A 82 -9.15 -1.15 44.06
C SER A 82 -8.63 -1.09 45.50
N LEU A 83 -8.89 -2.15 46.26
CA LEU A 83 -8.31 -2.36 47.61
C LEU A 83 -7.06 -3.26 47.60
N LEU A 84 -6.67 -3.81 46.46
CA LEU A 84 -5.56 -4.79 46.39
C LEU A 84 -4.19 -4.14 46.13
N ASN A 85 -4.14 -2.90 45.65
CA ASN A 85 -2.88 -2.23 45.29
C ASN A 85 -2.27 -1.36 46.40
N ARG A 86 -2.86 -1.33 47.60
CA ARG A 86 -2.38 -0.50 48.73
C ARG A 86 -1.55 -1.26 49.76
N ILE A 87 -1.52 -2.61 49.72
CA ILE A 87 -0.82 -3.41 50.74
C ILE A 87 0.65 -3.70 50.34
N ILE A 88 1.05 -3.42 49.09
CA ILE A 88 2.38 -3.75 48.57
C ILE A 88 3.15 -2.48 48.22
N LYS A 89 3.42 -1.60 49.21
CA LYS A 89 4.54 -0.61 49.18
C LYS A 89 4.55 0.26 50.43
N SER A 90 5.49 -0.04 51.33
CA SER A 90 6.12 0.78 52.40
C SER A 90 6.35 -0.19 53.59
N ASP A 91 7.55 -0.53 54.04
CA ASP A 91 8.68 0.35 54.36
C ASP A 91 10.02 -0.38 54.20
N LYS A 92 10.99 0.37 53.66
CA LYS A 92 12.42 0.19 53.89
C LYS A 92 12.80 1.20 54.97
N ASP A 93 13.38 0.75 56.08
CA ASP A 93 14.73 1.14 56.55
C ASP A 93 15.00 0.77 58.03
N GLU A 94 16.28 0.40 58.25
CA GLU A 94 17.10 0.47 59.49
C GLU A 94 16.90 -0.53 60.67
N SER A 95 17.81 -1.52 60.67
CA SER A 95 18.78 -1.84 61.75
C SER A 95 18.34 -2.43 63.12
N TRP A 96 19.22 -3.34 63.56
CA TRP A 96 19.40 -3.99 64.87
C TRP A 96 18.91 -5.44 65.04
N SER A 97 19.91 -6.31 65.16
CA SER A 97 19.97 -7.46 66.09
C SER A 97 19.02 -8.63 65.85
N SER A 98 19.57 -9.71 65.30
CA SER A 98 19.93 -10.92 66.08
C SER A 98 19.83 -12.18 65.23
N ASN A 99 20.98 -12.81 65.01
CA ASN A 99 21.07 -14.20 64.58
C ASN A 99 20.23 -15.11 65.50
N THR A 100 19.23 -15.78 64.93
CA THR A 100 18.73 -17.05 65.48
C THR A 100 18.53 -18.04 64.34
N PRO A 101 19.12 -19.26 64.37
CA PRO A 101 18.84 -20.27 63.38
C PRO A 101 17.43 -20.84 63.63
N ARG A 102 16.50 -20.58 62.69
CA ARG A 102 15.13 -21.10 62.76
C ARG A 102 15.13 -22.55 62.27
N VAL A 103 15.13 -23.49 63.22
CA VAL A 103 15.02 -24.93 62.92
C VAL A 103 13.61 -25.22 62.45
N ASN A 104 13.44 -25.51 61.15
CA ASN A 104 12.18 -25.97 60.61
C ASN A 104 12.00 -27.47 60.92
N SER A 105 11.52 -27.80 62.12
CA SER A 105 11.14 -29.18 62.46
C SER A 105 9.91 -29.59 61.64
N ARG A 106 10.12 -30.30 60.53
CA ARG A 106 9.03 -30.96 59.81
C ARG A 106 8.64 -32.21 60.58
N VAL A 107 7.66 -32.08 61.47
CA VAL A 107 6.99 -33.25 62.08
C VAL A 107 6.21 -33.94 60.96
N ILE A 108 6.81 -34.99 60.39
CA ILE A 108 6.09 -35.93 59.53
C ILE A 108 5.22 -36.75 60.49
N ARG A 109 3.97 -36.31 60.71
CA ARG A 109 2.95 -37.23 61.22
C ARG A 109 2.72 -38.23 60.11
N GLU A 110 3.11 -39.48 60.34
CA GLU A 110 2.76 -40.59 59.46
C GLU A 110 1.25 -40.54 59.25
N LEU A 111 0.83 -40.29 58.01
CA LEU A 111 -0.58 -40.27 57.68
C LEU A 111 -1.08 -41.71 57.88
N PRO A 112 -2.14 -41.93 58.67
CA PRO A 112 -2.68 -43.27 58.89
C PRO A 112 -2.98 -43.94 57.56
N SER A 113 -2.77 -45.26 57.52
CA SER A 113 -2.96 -46.03 56.29
C SER A 113 -4.39 -45.88 55.79
N ARG A 114 -4.58 -45.93 54.47
CA ARG A 114 -5.91 -45.84 53.84
C ARG A 114 -6.90 -46.83 54.46
N GLU A 115 -6.40 -48.00 54.84
CA GLU A 115 -7.19 -49.06 55.49
C GLU A 115 -7.61 -48.67 56.91
N GLU A 116 -6.70 -48.08 57.70
CA GLU A 116 -6.94 -47.62 59.07
C GLU A 116 -8.00 -46.50 59.14
N ILE A 117 -7.99 -45.58 58.18
CA ILE A 117 -8.99 -44.50 58.08
C ILE A 117 -10.38 -45.05 57.74
N VAL A 118 -10.45 -46.05 56.85
CA VAL A 118 -11.71 -46.68 56.42
C VAL A 118 -12.31 -47.52 57.55
N GLU A 119 -11.46 -48.23 58.30
CA GLU A 119 -11.87 -48.99 59.48
C GLU A 119 -12.39 -48.08 60.59
N ALA A 120 -11.72 -46.95 60.85
CA ALA A 120 -12.15 -45.95 61.85
C ALA A 120 -13.48 -45.25 61.51
N GLN A 121 -13.86 -45.15 60.23
CA GLN A 121 -15.11 -44.54 59.77
C GLN A 121 -16.25 -45.54 59.56
N GLY A 122 -15.98 -46.84 59.65
CA GLY A 122 -16.89 -47.90 59.23
C GLY A 122 -17.88 -48.40 60.29
N VAL A 123 -17.94 -47.78 61.47
CA VAL A 123 -18.62 -48.38 62.64
C VAL A 123 -20.15 -48.29 62.55
N ASP A 124 -20.70 -47.25 61.92
CA ASP A 124 -22.14 -47.02 61.81
C ASP A 124 -22.68 -47.28 60.39
N SER A 125 -23.73 -48.08 60.29
CA SER A 125 -24.35 -48.48 59.01
C SER A 125 -24.99 -47.31 58.26
N GLU A 126 -25.51 -46.30 58.97
CA GLU A 126 -26.13 -45.11 58.38
C GLU A 126 -25.06 -44.18 57.81
N SER A 127 -23.99 -43.92 58.56
CA SER A 127 -22.83 -43.16 58.08
C SER A 127 -22.17 -43.82 56.86
N ARG A 128 -22.08 -45.16 56.82
CA ARG A 128 -21.57 -45.90 55.65
C ARG A 128 -22.49 -45.74 54.44
N ALA A 129 -23.81 -45.80 54.63
CA ALA A 129 -24.77 -45.56 53.56
C ALA A 129 -24.72 -44.11 53.05
N ARG A 130 -24.57 -43.14 53.95
CA ARG A 130 -24.38 -41.71 53.62
C ARG A 130 -23.08 -41.48 52.87
N ASN A 131 -21.94 -42.00 53.35
CA ASN A 131 -20.64 -41.87 52.69
C ASN A 131 -20.65 -42.52 51.31
N ARG A 132 -21.30 -43.68 51.15
CA ARG A 132 -21.53 -44.30 49.83
C ARG A 132 -22.34 -43.40 48.89
N ARG A 133 -23.41 -42.76 49.39
CA ARG A 133 -24.20 -41.79 48.60
C ARG A 133 -23.38 -40.54 48.25
N MET A 134 -22.62 -40.00 49.20
CA MET A 134 -21.76 -38.83 49.03
C MET A 134 -20.66 -39.09 48.00
N PHE A 135 -19.96 -40.22 48.13
CA PHE A 135 -18.92 -40.63 47.19
C PHE A 135 -19.49 -40.94 45.81
N GLY A 136 -20.65 -41.60 45.72
CA GLY A 136 -21.35 -41.84 44.45
C GLY A 136 -21.76 -40.54 43.74
N SER A 137 -22.25 -39.55 44.49
CA SER A 137 -22.56 -38.22 43.96
C SER A 137 -21.30 -37.49 43.47
N LEU A 138 -20.21 -37.54 44.23
CA LEU A 138 -18.94 -36.91 43.86
C LEU A 138 -18.29 -37.58 42.65
N LEU A 139 -18.28 -38.92 42.61
CA LEU A 139 -17.75 -39.68 41.48
C LEU A 139 -18.59 -39.44 40.21
N GLY A 140 -19.91 -39.37 40.36
CA GLY A 140 -20.83 -39.05 39.27
C GLY A 140 -20.64 -37.62 38.73
N THR A 141 -20.38 -36.64 39.59
CA THR A 141 -20.07 -35.26 39.15
C THR A 141 -18.70 -35.16 38.50
N LEU A 142 -17.67 -35.83 39.01
CA LEU A 142 -16.34 -35.88 38.39
C LEU A 142 -16.40 -36.53 37.00
N GLN A 143 -17.13 -37.64 36.86
CA GLN A 143 -17.33 -38.27 35.55
C GLN A 143 -18.06 -37.35 34.57
N LYS A 144 -19.04 -36.55 35.04
CA LYS A 144 -19.69 -35.51 34.23
C LYS A 144 -18.71 -34.42 33.81
N PHE A 145 -17.85 -33.93 34.72
CA PHE A 145 -16.82 -32.93 34.37
C PHE A 145 -15.87 -33.44 33.29
N CYS A 146 -15.37 -34.68 33.39
CA CYS A 146 -14.49 -35.25 32.36
C CYS A 146 -15.19 -35.39 30.99
N GLN A 147 -16.48 -35.76 30.99
CA GLN A 147 -17.27 -35.84 29.76
C GLN A 147 -17.56 -34.46 29.17
N GLU A 148 -17.86 -33.47 30.03
CA GLU A 148 -18.09 -32.09 29.64
C GLU A 148 -16.83 -31.43 29.08
N GLU A 149 -15.68 -31.61 29.74
CA GLU A 149 -14.37 -31.16 29.24
C GLU A 149 -14.07 -31.75 27.87
N SER A 150 -14.26 -33.06 27.69
CA SER A 150 -14.07 -33.73 26.40
C SER A 150 -15.02 -33.20 25.31
N ARG A 151 -16.25 -32.83 25.67
CA ARG A 151 -17.24 -32.25 24.75
C ARG A 151 -16.90 -30.79 24.42
N LEU A 152 -16.43 -30.01 25.40
CA LEU A 152 -16.04 -28.62 25.24
C LEU A 152 -14.77 -28.49 24.40
N LYS A 153 -13.76 -29.35 24.64
CA LYS A 153 -12.53 -29.41 23.86
C LYS A 153 -12.81 -29.65 22.37
N LYS A 154 -13.71 -30.58 22.03
CA LYS A 154 -14.13 -30.80 20.63
C LYS A 154 -14.81 -29.59 19.99
N LYS A 155 -15.49 -28.73 20.76
CA LYS A 155 -16.10 -27.50 20.24
C LYS A 155 -15.06 -26.39 20.07
N GLU A 156 -14.14 -26.28 21.03
CA GLU A 156 -13.02 -25.35 21.00
C GLU A 156 -12.08 -25.66 19.82
N ASP A 157 -11.70 -26.93 19.63
CA ASP A 157 -10.88 -27.38 18.50
C ASP A 157 -11.54 -27.05 17.15
N LYS A 158 -12.87 -27.22 17.05
CA LYS A 158 -13.64 -26.85 15.85
C LYS A 158 -13.65 -25.33 15.64
N LYS A 159 -13.83 -24.55 16.70
CA LYS A 159 -13.80 -23.08 16.63
C LYS A 159 -12.42 -22.61 16.19
N ALA A 160 -11.36 -23.11 16.80
CA ALA A 160 -9.98 -22.81 16.43
C ALA A 160 -9.66 -23.22 14.98
N GLN A 161 -10.20 -24.34 14.50
CA GLN A 161 -10.03 -24.75 13.10
C GLN A 161 -10.78 -23.82 12.13
N ILE A 162 -11.96 -23.33 12.50
CA ILE A 162 -12.71 -22.36 11.70
C ILE A 162 -11.99 -21.02 11.68
N GLU A 163 -11.55 -20.53 12.84
CA GLU A 163 -10.83 -19.27 12.99
C GLU A 163 -9.52 -19.27 12.19
N LYS A 164 -8.72 -20.35 12.30
CA LYS A 164 -7.50 -20.53 11.50
C LYS A 164 -7.76 -20.55 10.00
N LYS A 165 -8.90 -21.11 9.56
CA LYS A 165 -9.29 -21.09 8.14
C LYS A 165 -9.69 -19.69 7.70
N LEU A 166 -10.44 -18.96 8.53
CA LEU A 166 -10.88 -17.61 8.26
C LEU A 166 -9.69 -16.64 8.17
N GLU A 167 -8.77 -16.70 9.13
CA GLU A 167 -7.54 -15.91 9.13
C GLU A 167 -6.69 -16.18 7.89
N LYS A 168 -6.55 -17.46 7.50
CA LYS A 168 -5.82 -17.82 6.27
C LYS A 168 -6.50 -17.26 5.02
N GLN A 169 -7.83 -17.27 4.95
CA GLN A 169 -8.57 -16.70 3.83
C GLN A 169 -8.39 -15.18 3.76
N GLU A 170 -8.54 -14.48 4.89
CA GLU A 170 -8.33 -13.03 4.97
C GLU A 170 -6.91 -12.63 4.57
N MET A 171 -5.89 -13.38 5.03
CA MET A 171 -4.51 -13.16 4.65
C MET A 171 -4.29 -13.34 3.13
N GLN A 172 -4.90 -14.36 2.53
CA GLN A 172 -4.81 -14.59 1.09
C GLN A 172 -5.51 -13.49 0.29
N GLU A 173 -6.70 -13.04 0.71
CA GLU A 173 -7.42 -11.94 0.05
C GLU A 173 -6.63 -10.63 0.13
N ARG A 174 -6.05 -10.32 1.30
CA ARG A 174 -5.20 -9.14 1.50
C ARG A 174 -3.97 -9.18 0.60
N GLU A 175 -3.28 -10.33 0.53
CA GLU A 175 -2.10 -10.50 -0.32
C GLU A 175 -2.45 -10.37 -1.81
N MET A 176 -3.57 -10.97 -2.25
CA MET A 176 -4.05 -10.85 -3.63
C MET A 176 -4.41 -9.40 -3.98
N PHE A 177 -5.08 -8.70 -3.06
CA PHE A 177 -5.42 -7.29 -3.25
C PHE A 177 -4.18 -6.40 -3.35
N LYS A 178 -3.15 -6.67 -2.52
CA LYS A 178 -1.86 -5.97 -2.57
C LYS A 178 -1.17 -6.16 -3.93
N LYS A 179 -1.07 -7.41 -4.41
CA LYS A 179 -0.48 -7.74 -5.71
C LYS A 179 -1.22 -7.09 -6.88
N GLU A 180 -2.55 -7.10 -6.85
CA GLU A 180 -3.36 -6.46 -7.90
C GLU A 180 -3.16 -4.95 -7.90
N ARG A 181 -3.13 -4.33 -6.73
CA ARG A 181 -2.81 -2.91 -6.59
C ARG A 181 -1.46 -2.59 -7.22
N GLU A 182 -0.42 -3.29 -6.83
CA GLU A 182 0.95 -3.09 -7.32
C GLU A 182 1.02 -3.27 -8.85
N SER A 183 0.37 -4.32 -9.37
CA SER A 183 0.26 -4.56 -10.81
C SER A 183 -0.37 -3.39 -11.55
N LEU A 184 -1.45 -2.80 -11.03
CA LEU A 184 -2.10 -1.64 -11.63
C LEU A 184 -1.19 -0.39 -11.64
N PHE A 185 -0.48 -0.13 -10.54
CA PHE A 185 0.45 1.01 -10.46
C PHE A 185 1.68 0.82 -11.35
N LEU A 186 2.21 -0.40 -11.43
CA LEU A 186 3.31 -0.74 -12.33
C LEU A 186 2.89 -0.57 -13.80
N HIS A 187 1.72 -1.08 -14.17
CA HIS A 187 1.16 -0.89 -15.51
C HIS A 187 0.97 0.60 -15.82
N ARG A 188 0.54 1.41 -14.84
CA ARG A 188 0.41 2.86 -15.01
C ARG A 188 1.76 3.52 -15.27
N LYS A 189 2.80 3.14 -14.52
CA LYS A 189 4.16 3.67 -14.68
C LYS A 189 4.71 3.33 -16.08
N ARG A 190 4.59 2.07 -16.52
CA ARG A 190 4.96 1.64 -17.88
C ARG A 190 4.24 2.44 -18.96
N LYS A 191 2.90 2.58 -18.86
CA LYS A 191 2.14 3.39 -19.82
C LYS A 191 2.55 4.86 -19.86
N GLN A 192 2.94 5.44 -18.73
CA GLN A 192 3.47 6.80 -18.69
C GLN A 192 4.84 6.91 -19.38
N LEU A 193 5.72 5.91 -19.21
CA LEU A 193 7.01 5.85 -19.91
C LEU A 193 6.81 5.68 -21.43
N GLU A 194 5.91 4.79 -21.85
CA GLU A 194 5.54 4.59 -23.25
C GLU A 194 5.07 5.90 -23.90
N ILE A 195 4.18 6.64 -23.22
CA ILE A 195 3.72 7.96 -23.69
C ILE A 195 4.89 8.94 -23.83
N LYS A 196 5.79 9.02 -22.84
CA LYS A 196 6.96 9.90 -22.89
C LYS A 196 7.91 9.53 -24.04
N CYS A 197 8.13 8.25 -24.28
CA CYS A 197 8.94 7.77 -25.41
C CYS A 197 8.31 8.18 -26.74
N LEU A 198 7.02 7.92 -26.91
CA LEU A 198 6.27 8.29 -28.12
C LEU A 198 6.28 9.81 -28.35
N GLU A 199 6.16 10.62 -27.30
CA GLU A 199 6.26 12.08 -27.39
C GLU A 199 7.64 12.55 -27.84
N LYS A 200 8.72 11.97 -27.30
CA LYS A 200 10.10 12.25 -27.74
C LYS A 200 10.32 11.86 -29.21
N LYS A 201 9.89 10.65 -29.61
CA LYS A 201 9.96 10.19 -31.01
C LYS A 201 9.18 11.13 -31.94
N MET A 202 7.96 11.51 -31.55
CA MET A 202 7.12 12.44 -32.32
C MET A 202 7.79 13.81 -32.48
N ALA A 203 8.37 14.36 -31.41
CA ALA A 203 9.08 15.64 -31.45
C ALA A 203 10.28 15.60 -32.42
N ARG A 204 11.12 14.56 -32.33
CA ARG A 204 12.27 14.39 -33.26
C ARG A 204 11.83 14.29 -34.72
N LEU A 205 10.76 13.55 -35.01
CA LEU A 205 10.21 13.49 -36.36
C LEU A 205 9.67 14.84 -36.85
N LYS A 206 9.00 15.61 -35.99
CA LYS A 206 8.50 16.95 -36.35
C LYS A 206 9.65 17.89 -36.70
N ASP A 207 10.69 17.93 -35.86
CA ASP A 207 11.88 18.74 -36.10
C ASP A 207 12.55 18.37 -37.44
N PHE A 208 12.70 17.06 -37.68
CA PHE A 208 13.24 16.56 -38.95
C PHE A 208 12.36 16.96 -40.14
N LYS A 209 11.04 16.88 -40.02
CA LYS A 209 10.11 17.26 -41.12
C LYS A 209 10.17 18.74 -41.45
N ILE A 210 10.30 19.60 -40.44
CA ILE A 210 10.49 21.05 -40.64
C ILE A 210 11.80 21.27 -41.39
N TRP A 211 12.89 20.68 -40.90
CA TRP A 211 14.21 20.79 -41.53
C TRP A 211 14.25 20.24 -42.96
N GLU A 212 13.68 19.06 -43.18
CA GLU A 212 13.58 18.40 -44.49
C GLU A 212 12.82 19.30 -45.48
N SER A 213 11.72 19.92 -45.04
CA SER A 213 10.95 20.85 -45.86
C SER A 213 11.77 22.08 -46.26
N SER A 214 12.53 22.67 -45.33
CA SER A 214 13.45 23.78 -45.63
C SER A 214 14.56 23.36 -46.61
N MET A 215 15.09 22.15 -46.47
CA MET A 215 16.14 21.63 -47.35
C MET A 215 15.61 21.30 -48.75
N ILE A 216 14.41 20.73 -48.87
CA ILE A 216 13.77 20.44 -50.15
C ILE A 216 13.56 21.71 -50.98
N PHE A 217 13.24 22.84 -50.33
CA PHE A 217 13.12 24.12 -51.03
C PHE A 217 14.41 24.54 -51.75
N GLN A 218 15.58 24.21 -51.20
CA GLN A 218 16.89 24.50 -51.80
C GLN A 218 17.22 23.62 -53.02
N LYS A 219 16.42 22.58 -53.34
CA LYS A 219 16.65 21.67 -54.48
C LYS A 219 16.72 22.36 -55.84
N ARG A 220 16.10 23.54 -55.99
CA ARG A 220 16.10 24.33 -57.23
C ARG A 220 17.27 25.33 -57.30
N GLN A 221 18.12 25.36 -56.29
CA GLN A 221 19.19 26.35 -56.15
C GLN A 221 20.57 25.68 -56.32
N ILE A 222 21.53 26.45 -56.83
CA ILE A 222 22.91 26.03 -57.01
C ILE A 222 23.68 26.41 -55.73
N ARG A 223 24.33 25.40 -55.12
CA ARG A 223 25.21 25.57 -53.97
C ARG A 223 26.58 26.11 -54.40
N THR A 224 27.06 27.14 -53.70
CA THR A 224 28.42 27.65 -53.90
C THR A 224 29.50 26.74 -53.28
N LYS A 225 30.73 26.81 -53.81
CA LYS A 225 31.89 26.06 -53.29
C LYS A 225 32.46 26.65 -51.99
N THR A 226 32.13 27.90 -51.67
CA THR A 226 32.65 28.65 -50.51
C THR A 226 32.06 28.13 -49.20
N LYS A 227 32.74 28.41 -48.08
CA LYS A 227 32.22 28.23 -46.72
C LYS A 227 32.06 29.62 -46.09
N PRO A 228 30.85 30.04 -45.68
CA PRO A 228 29.58 29.31 -45.70
C PRO A 228 29.04 29.06 -47.12
N HIS A 229 28.29 27.97 -47.27
CA HIS A 229 27.62 27.64 -48.52
C HIS A 229 26.41 28.53 -48.71
N ILE A 230 26.30 29.12 -49.90
CA ILE A 230 25.17 29.96 -50.28
C ILE A 230 24.43 29.23 -51.40
N PHE A 231 23.11 29.29 -51.37
CA PHE A 231 22.26 28.75 -52.42
C PHE A 231 21.67 29.92 -53.21
N PHE A 232 21.85 29.89 -54.53
CA PHE A 232 21.33 30.92 -55.42
C PHE A 232 20.63 30.30 -56.63
N GLN A 233 19.72 31.06 -57.23
CA GLN A 233 19.02 30.66 -58.44
C GLN A 233 19.35 31.63 -59.57
N PRO A 234 20.03 31.19 -60.64
CA PRO A 234 20.28 32.02 -61.81
C PRO A 234 18.97 32.46 -62.49
N ARG A 235 18.98 33.64 -63.10
CA ARG A 235 17.85 34.13 -63.92
C ARG A 235 17.71 33.35 -65.24
N ILE A 236 18.83 32.94 -65.84
CA ILE A 236 18.89 32.17 -67.08
C ILE A 236 19.80 30.96 -66.85
N TYR A 237 19.36 29.79 -67.29
CA TYR A 237 20.13 28.56 -67.19
C TYR A 237 20.96 28.36 -68.47
N ASN A 238 22.28 28.29 -68.29
CA ASN A 238 23.22 27.83 -69.31
C ASN A 238 23.52 26.34 -69.08
N PRO A 239 23.98 25.57 -70.08
CA PRO A 239 24.32 24.15 -69.91
C PRO A 239 25.34 23.88 -68.80
N GLN A 240 26.26 24.83 -68.56
CA GLN A 240 27.19 24.77 -67.43
C GLN A 240 26.48 24.92 -66.07
N MET A 241 25.48 25.79 -65.98
CA MET A 241 24.68 25.99 -64.77
C MET A 241 23.76 24.81 -64.49
N GLU A 242 23.23 24.16 -65.53
CA GLU A 242 22.47 22.92 -65.36
C GLU A 242 23.33 21.80 -64.77
N LYS A 243 24.58 21.67 -65.23
CA LYS A 243 25.55 20.74 -64.63
C LYS A 243 25.79 21.06 -63.14
N LEU A 244 25.95 22.35 -62.80
CA LEU A 244 26.10 22.79 -61.41
C LEU A 244 24.84 22.53 -60.57
N LEU A 245 23.65 22.74 -61.11
CA LEU A 245 22.38 22.45 -60.45
C LEU A 245 22.24 20.95 -60.17
N SER A 246 22.56 20.10 -61.15
CA SER A 246 22.56 18.65 -60.98
C SER A 246 23.53 18.20 -59.89
N LYS A 247 24.73 18.77 -59.84
CA LYS A 247 25.69 18.52 -58.76
C LYS A 247 25.17 18.99 -57.40
N SER A 248 24.61 20.21 -57.33
CA SER A 248 24.01 20.77 -56.11
C SER A 248 22.89 19.87 -55.57
N LYS A 249 22.00 19.38 -56.45
CA LYS A 249 20.93 18.44 -56.10
C LYS A 249 21.47 17.13 -55.53
N PHE A 250 22.52 16.57 -56.13
CA PHE A 250 23.16 15.36 -55.63
C PHE A 250 23.76 15.56 -54.23
N GLU A 251 24.48 16.66 -54.03
CA GLU A 251 25.05 16.99 -52.72
C GLU A 251 23.96 17.22 -51.66
N LEU A 252 22.88 17.92 -52.02
CA LEU A 252 21.73 18.16 -51.15
C LEU A 252 21.03 16.86 -50.77
N HIS A 253 20.84 15.94 -51.72
CA HIS A 253 20.30 14.61 -51.43
C HIS A 253 21.20 13.87 -50.45
N GLY A 254 22.52 13.89 -50.63
CA GLY A 254 23.46 13.28 -49.69
C GLY A 254 23.41 13.89 -48.28
N ILE A 255 23.15 15.19 -48.15
CA ILE A 255 22.96 15.85 -46.84
C ILE A 255 21.65 15.38 -46.19
N ILE A 256 20.56 15.31 -46.95
CA ILE A 256 19.26 14.81 -46.46
C ILE A 256 19.39 13.37 -45.99
N GLU A 257 20.02 12.51 -46.79
CA GLU A 257 20.16 11.08 -46.46
C GLU A 257 20.98 10.87 -45.20
N LYS A 258 22.14 11.53 -45.07
CA LYS A 258 22.94 11.48 -43.84
C LYS A 258 22.14 11.93 -42.61
N ARG A 259 21.31 12.96 -42.73
CA ARG A 259 20.49 13.41 -41.61
C ARG A 259 19.34 12.43 -41.31
N ARG A 260 18.81 11.70 -42.30
CA ARG A 260 17.86 10.59 -42.07
C ARG A 260 18.51 9.48 -41.26
N GLU A 261 19.72 9.07 -41.62
CA GLU A 261 20.47 8.05 -40.88
C GLU A 261 20.69 8.47 -39.42
N VAL A 262 21.10 9.73 -39.18
CA VAL A 262 21.24 10.25 -37.80
C VAL A 262 19.89 10.30 -37.06
N LEU A 263 18.80 10.65 -37.74
CA LEU A 263 17.47 10.58 -37.14
C LEU A 263 17.11 9.15 -36.74
N GLN A 264 17.44 8.15 -37.57
CA GLN A 264 17.18 6.74 -37.24
C GLN A 264 17.93 6.33 -35.97
N THR A 265 19.20 6.69 -35.85
CA THR A 265 19.97 6.40 -34.63
C THR A 265 19.37 7.11 -33.43
N GLU A 266 19.01 8.39 -33.55
CA GLU A 266 18.34 9.15 -32.48
C GLU A 266 17.02 8.47 -32.03
N LEU A 267 16.23 7.92 -32.97
CA LEU A 267 14.97 7.22 -32.66
C LEU A 267 15.19 5.87 -31.97
N MET A 268 16.23 5.13 -32.38
CA MET A 268 16.62 3.87 -31.72
C MET A 268 17.15 4.13 -30.31
N ASP A 269 17.94 5.18 -30.12
CA ASP A 269 18.46 5.56 -28.81
C ASP A 269 17.30 5.88 -27.85
N ILE A 270 16.30 6.63 -28.31
CA ILE A 270 15.10 6.93 -27.51
C ILE A 270 14.38 5.63 -27.07
N GLU A 271 14.26 4.65 -27.96
CA GLU A 271 13.65 3.35 -27.63
C GLU A 271 14.49 2.54 -26.66
N SER A 272 15.83 2.57 -26.79
CA SER A 272 16.72 1.88 -25.87
C SER A 272 16.65 2.46 -24.45
N THR A 273 16.53 3.79 -24.31
CA THR A 273 16.40 4.43 -22.99
C THR A 273 15.11 4.04 -22.27
N GLU A 274 14.03 3.77 -23.01
CA GLU A 274 12.78 3.28 -22.43
C GLU A 274 12.94 1.90 -21.79
N ASN A 275 13.63 0.97 -22.47
CA ASN A 275 13.86 -0.37 -21.94
C ASN A 275 14.66 -0.35 -20.63
N ILE A 276 15.66 0.53 -20.53
CA ILE A 276 16.48 0.70 -19.32
C ILE A 276 15.63 1.30 -18.19
N ASP A 277 14.82 2.31 -18.50
CA ASP A 277 13.91 2.91 -17.52
C ASP A 277 12.90 1.87 -17.02
N GLU A 278 12.36 1.01 -17.89
CA GLU A 278 11.45 -0.09 -17.51
C GLU A 278 12.13 -1.08 -16.54
N GLU A 279 13.37 -1.48 -16.80
CA GLU A 279 14.14 -2.39 -15.94
C GLU A 279 14.40 -1.78 -14.55
N CYS A 280 14.75 -0.50 -14.49
CA CYS A 280 14.95 0.24 -13.24
C CYS A 280 13.63 0.42 -12.46
N THR A 281 12.49 0.54 -13.15
CA THR A 281 11.19 0.68 -12.47
C THR A 281 10.74 -0.57 -11.71
N LEU A 282 11.18 -1.76 -12.14
CA LEU A 282 10.87 -3.03 -11.48
C LEU A 282 11.53 -3.14 -10.11
N ASP A 283 12.76 -2.61 -9.99
CA ASP A 283 13.54 -2.65 -8.75
C ASP A 283 13.02 -1.64 -7.70
N GLU A 284 12.58 -0.46 -8.13
CA GLU A 284 12.03 0.56 -7.23
C GLU A 284 10.68 0.15 -6.59
N SER A 285 9.87 -0.64 -7.31
CA SER A 285 8.62 -1.19 -6.75
C SER A 285 8.89 -2.17 -5.60
N SER A 286 9.94 -2.98 -5.73
CA SER A 286 10.40 -3.92 -4.69
C SER A 286 10.86 -3.19 -3.40
N ILE A 287 11.49 -2.03 -3.56
CA ILE A 287 11.94 -1.21 -2.42
C ILE A 287 10.75 -0.58 -1.66
N TYR A 288 9.76 -0.04 -2.37
CA TYR A 288 8.59 0.58 -1.75
C TYR A 288 7.70 -0.45 -1.04
N GLU A 289 7.64 -1.67 -1.57
CA GLU A 289 6.93 -2.80 -1.00
C GLU A 289 7.51 -3.23 0.36
N LYS A 290 8.84 -3.20 0.50
CA LYS A 290 9.52 -3.47 1.77
C LYS A 290 9.16 -2.44 2.84
N TYR A 291 9.01 -1.16 2.49
CA TYR A 291 8.66 -0.10 3.44
C TYR A 291 7.21 -0.15 3.93
N LEU A 292 6.26 -0.53 3.06
CA LEU A 292 4.85 -0.65 3.44
C LEU A 292 4.58 -1.82 4.40
N ASP A 293 5.25 -2.96 4.20
CA ASP A 293 5.18 -4.11 5.13
C ASP A 293 5.67 -3.75 6.55
N TYR A 294 6.73 -2.92 6.65
CA TYR A 294 7.24 -2.45 7.95
C TYR A 294 6.24 -1.53 8.68
N GLU A 295 5.44 -0.72 7.97
CA GLU A 295 4.43 0.13 8.61
C GLU A 295 3.20 -0.65 9.05
N GLU A 296 2.72 -1.61 8.25
CA GLU A 296 1.53 -2.41 8.58
C GLU A 296 1.77 -3.28 9.84
N HIS A 297 2.95 -3.91 9.95
CA HIS A 297 3.35 -4.66 11.14
C HIS A 297 3.54 -3.78 12.40
N ARG A 298 3.79 -2.49 12.24
CA ARG A 298 3.92 -1.56 13.37
C ARG A 298 2.56 -1.24 14.00
N ILE A 299 1.51 -1.15 13.18
CA ILE A 299 0.15 -0.81 13.62
C ILE A 299 -0.49 -1.97 14.40
N ASP A 300 -0.29 -3.21 13.95
CA ASP A 300 -0.81 -4.41 14.62
C ASP A 300 -0.16 -4.64 16.00
N ASN A 301 1.13 -4.29 16.15
CA ASN A 301 1.83 -4.36 17.43
C ASN A 301 1.41 -3.29 18.45
N SER A 302 0.84 -2.16 18.01
CA SER A 302 0.28 -1.14 18.91
C SER A 302 -1.10 -1.51 19.46
N ASN A 303 -1.91 -2.28 18.72
CA ASN A 303 -3.25 -2.70 19.16
C ASN A 303 -3.22 -3.88 20.14
N SER A 304 -2.11 -4.63 20.21
CA SER A 304 -1.93 -5.73 21.17
C SER A 304 -1.54 -5.28 22.59
N LYS A 305 -1.21 -4.00 22.80
CA LYS A 305 -0.74 -3.46 24.10
C LYS A 305 -1.83 -2.77 24.94
N THR A 306 -3.10 -2.90 24.55
CA THR A 306 -4.25 -2.26 25.23
C THR A 306 -5.25 -3.26 25.84
N CYS A 307 -4.77 -4.41 26.31
CA CYS A 307 -5.54 -5.31 27.19
C CYS A 307 -4.81 -5.49 28.52
#